data_AF-A0A9D2D425-F1
#
_entry.id   AF-A0A9D2D425-F1
#
_cell.length_a   1.000
_cell.length_b   1.000
_cell.length_c   1.000
_cell.angle_alpha   90.00
_cell.angle_beta   90.00
_cell.angle_gamma   90.00
#
_symmetry.space_group_name_H-M   'P 1'
#
loop_
_entity.id
_entity.type
_entity.pdbx_description
1 polymer ?
#
loop_
_entity_poly.entity_id
_entity_poly.type
_entity_poly.pdbx_seq_one_letter_code
_entity_poly.pdbx_strand_id
1 'polypeptide(L)'
;MKKIESYRKILAGILIVFMILYPFLTYFHAVRPEGMELIYFAKKSKLIVDLFYYNKEVILFVFALLLLAAMGLVFLAYWILADKLPDRLFKGGKLWAALGLYFLLNVLSCIFSEYREYAFMGLSIDYEGLSAIFGYMVMFTGGFFLFRGKWGEKVLIWSVRILSALLTIGAGAEMIWGPAFNIEAVQKLLTPERYWHLLENIYLDYNGSVSLAFGNPGFFGGFCSLLFGILAASALTGRVMGTRVMDSILAGGLLFDIFASDSSGAFYAAAITFLAEGILLFRRKLWKNYLQVIGAGLIFVLILLAGVGSLAQGGNLLGDIKGSVVNNQYEKGREVFTVEKIQLDQGVLSVQGQEGDFQAEALRDGSDLTAEDFRFTDENGEEIPLEQGLEKTRLSGDYEKISLTVRGRILSLDFGYQDPVEFYVQEGRLYYVDFNGSLLDRIPQPIMKGWEDL
;
A
#
# COMPACT_ATOMS: atom_id res chain seq x y z
N MET A 1 4.32 38.17 22.83
CA MET A 1 3.15 37.28 22.97
C MET A 1 2.22 37.25 21.74
N LYS A 2 1.52 38.32 21.33
CA LYS A 2 0.61 38.30 20.15
C LYS A 2 1.28 37.86 18.83
N LYS A 3 2.50 38.34 18.56
CA LYS A 3 3.28 37.96 17.36
C LYS A 3 3.63 36.46 17.33
N ILE A 4 3.96 35.88 18.48
CA ILE A 4 4.30 34.45 18.62
C ILE A 4 3.06 33.59 18.39
N GLU A 5 1.91 34.00 18.94
CA GLU A 5 0.63 33.34 18.70
C GLU A 5 0.22 33.40 17.22
N SER A 6 0.47 34.52 16.53
CA SER A 6 0.24 34.65 15.09
C SER A 6 1.15 33.71 14.29
N TYR A 7 2.44 33.65 14.64
CA TYR A 7 3.41 32.76 13.99
C TYR A 7 3.02 31.28 14.16
N ARG A 8 2.58 30.88 15.36
CA ARG A 8 2.04 29.53 15.61
C ARG A 8 0.87 29.20 14.69
N LYS A 9 -0.07 30.13 14.50
CA LYS A 9 -1.22 29.94 13.60
C LYS A 9 -0.81 29.82 12.13
N ILE A 10 0.22 30.57 11.71
CA ILE A 10 0.78 30.46 10.36
C ILE A 10 1.38 29.06 10.16
N LEU A 11 2.21 28.58 11.10
CA LEU A 11 2.77 27.22 11.04
C LEU A 11 1.67 26.15 11.04
N ALA A 12 0.63 26.31 11.85
CA ALA A 12 -0.52 25.42 11.86
C ALA A 12 -1.22 25.39 10.50
N GLY A 13 -1.36 26.54 9.83
CA GLY A 13 -1.91 26.65 8.48
C GLY A 13 -1.05 25.96 7.44
N ILE A 14 0.27 26.16 7.48
CA ILE A 14 1.23 25.47 6.59
C ILE A 14 1.13 23.95 6.75
N LEU A 15 1.08 23.47 8.00
CA LEU A 15 0.93 22.05 8.32
C LEU A 15 -0.38 21.49 7.78
N ILE A 16 -1.50 22.21 7.88
CA ILE A 16 -2.78 21.80 7.29
C ILE A 16 -2.69 21.69 5.77
N VAL A 17 -2.14 22.70 5.10
CA VAL A 17 -1.99 22.68 3.64
C VAL A 17 -1.16 21.48 3.23
N PHE A 18 -0.05 21.21 3.92
CA PHE A 18 0.76 20.03 3.69
C PHE A 18 -0.05 18.74 3.86
N MET A 19 -0.77 18.55 4.99
CA MET A 19 -1.56 17.33 5.23
C MET A 19 -2.67 17.10 4.20
N ILE A 20 -3.24 18.17 3.63
CA ILE A 20 -4.28 18.07 2.58
C ILE A 20 -3.66 17.68 1.24
N LEU A 21 -2.51 18.24 0.89
CA LEU A 21 -1.88 18.01 -0.42
C LEU A 21 -1.04 16.74 -0.47
N TYR A 22 -0.39 16.38 0.65
CA TYR A 22 0.57 15.29 0.75
C TYR A 22 0.07 13.95 0.18
N PRO A 23 -1.16 13.49 0.46
CA PRO A 23 -1.66 12.23 -0.08
C PRO A 23 -1.66 12.16 -1.61
N PHE A 24 -1.83 13.30 -2.28
CA PHE A 24 -1.93 13.42 -3.74
C PHE A 24 -0.59 13.65 -4.44
N LEU A 25 0.51 13.83 -3.69
CA LEU A 25 1.83 14.06 -4.27
C LEU A 25 2.36 12.77 -4.89
N THR A 26 2.56 12.79 -6.20
CA THR A 26 3.15 11.68 -6.96
C THR A 26 4.09 12.25 -8.01
N TYR A 27 5.16 11.52 -8.30
CA TYR A 27 6.11 11.89 -9.35
C TYR A 27 6.93 10.68 -9.71
N PHE A 28 7.38 10.61 -10.96
CA PHE A 28 8.18 9.50 -11.46
C PHE A 28 9.57 9.46 -10.80
N HIS A 29 9.91 8.33 -10.22
CA HIS A 29 11.25 7.99 -9.77
C HIS A 29 11.69 6.67 -10.41
N ALA A 30 12.93 6.63 -10.91
CA ALA A 30 13.53 5.40 -11.40
C ALA A 30 14.89 5.21 -10.73
N VAL A 31 15.08 4.04 -10.14
CA VAL A 31 16.29 3.66 -9.43
C VAL A 31 16.84 2.35 -10.02
N ARG A 32 18.17 2.20 -9.96
CA ARG A 32 18.80 0.91 -10.22
C ARG A 32 18.78 0.13 -8.91
N PRO A 33 18.24 -1.10 -8.89
CA PRO A 33 18.29 -1.90 -7.68
C PRO A 33 19.74 -2.15 -7.28
N GLU A 34 19.99 -2.10 -5.99
CA GLU A 34 21.27 -2.46 -5.37
C GLU A 34 21.00 -3.53 -4.29
N GLY A 35 22.04 -4.17 -3.74
CA GLY A 35 21.93 -5.09 -2.60
C GLY A 35 20.88 -6.21 -2.76
N MET A 36 19.99 -6.35 -1.75
CA MET A 36 18.89 -7.33 -1.72
C MET A 36 17.88 -7.14 -2.87
N GLU A 37 17.71 -5.92 -3.37
CA GLU A 37 16.75 -5.66 -4.44
C GLU A 37 17.14 -6.35 -5.74
N LEU A 38 18.44 -6.55 -5.99
CA LEU A 38 18.94 -7.32 -7.13
C LEU A 38 18.52 -8.79 -7.08
N ILE A 39 18.35 -9.34 -5.87
CA ILE A 39 18.01 -10.74 -5.64
C ILE A 39 16.50 -10.95 -5.81
N TYR A 40 15.69 -10.02 -5.29
CA TYR A 40 14.25 -10.21 -5.14
C TYR A 40 13.37 -9.44 -6.14
N PHE A 41 13.86 -8.33 -6.71
CA PHE A 41 13.08 -7.48 -7.63
C PHE A 41 13.58 -7.56 -9.08
N ALA A 42 14.03 -8.74 -9.51
CA ALA A 42 14.64 -8.92 -10.81
C ALA A 42 13.65 -8.61 -11.96
N LYS A 43 13.77 -7.41 -12.57
CA LYS A 43 13.02 -6.99 -13.79
C LYS A 43 13.92 -6.88 -15.01
N LYS A 44 13.39 -7.24 -16.19
CA LYS A 44 14.08 -7.14 -17.50
C LYS A 44 14.63 -5.74 -17.81
N SER A 45 13.96 -4.69 -17.34
CA SER A 45 14.30 -3.27 -17.60
C SER A 45 15.57 -2.79 -16.90
N LYS A 46 16.14 -3.59 -15.99
CA LYS A 46 17.23 -3.19 -15.09
C LYS A 46 16.97 -1.94 -14.23
N LEU A 47 15.72 -1.52 -14.13
CA LEU A 47 15.28 -0.33 -13.41
C LEU A 47 14.00 -0.65 -12.66
N ILE A 48 13.94 -0.20 -11.41
CA ILE A 48 12.70 -0.18 -10.64
C ILE A 48 12.10 1.22 -10.77
N VAL A 49 10.84 1.27 -11.17
CA VAL A 49 10.07 2.50 -11.26
C VAL A 49 9.15 2.60 -10.06
N ASP A 50 9.24 3.71 -9.35
CA ASP A 50 8.35 4.11 -8.26
C ASP A 50 7.65 5.41 -8.62
N LEU A 51 6.32 5.42 -8.54
CA LEU A 51 5.50 6.60 -8.87
C LEU A 51 4.95 7.30 -7.63
N PHE A 52 4.94 6.61 -6.49
CA PHE A 52 4.06 6.93 -5.37
C PHE A 52 4.83 7.23 -4.09
N TYR A 53 5.82 6.42 -3.70
CA TYR A 53 6.30 6.39 -2.32
C TYR A 53 7.63 7.13 -2.14
N TYR A 54 8.61 6.97 -3.04
CA TYR A 54 9.93 7.61 -2.90
C TYR A 54 9.81 9.13 -2.73
N ASN A 55 9.08 9.77 -3.65
CA ASN A 55 8.93 11.22 -3.65
C ASN A 55 8.15 11.69 -2.43
N LYS A 56 7.16 10.91 -1.96
CA LYS A 56 6.43 11.21 -0.72
C LYS A 56 7.36 11.16 0.48
N GLU A 57 8.19 10.13 0.60
CA GLU A 57 9.13 10.03 1.72
C GLU A 57 10.14 11.18 1.75
N VAL A 58 10.75 11.52 0.60
CA VAL A 58 11.67 12.66 0.49
C VAL A 58 10.98 13.97 0.89
N ILE A 59 9.78 14.22 0.34
CA ILE A 59 9.02 15.44 0.63
C ILE A 59 8.62 15.49 2.11
N LEU A 60 8.17 14.37 2.69
CA LEU A 60 7.85 14.27 4.11
C LEU A 60 9.06 14.57 4.98
N PHE A 61 10.20 13.97 4.67
CA PHE A 61 11.43 14.16 5.42
C PHE A 61 11.91 15.62 5.37
N VAL A 62 11.97 16.22 4.17
CA VAL A 62 12.34 17.62 4.00
C VAL A 62 11.36 18.55 4.71
N PHE A 63 10.06 18.32 4.55
CA PHE A 63 9.04 19.11 5.25
C PHE A 63 9.15 18.99 6.76
N ALA A 64 9.41 17.79 7.28
CA ALA A 64 9.63 17.56 8.70
C ALA A 64 10.86 18.30 9.22
N LEU A 65 11.98 18.31 8.50
CA LEU A 65 13.17 19.11 8.87
C LEU A 65 12.83 20.60 8.96
N LEU A 66 12.13 21.14 7.96
CA LEU A 66 11.72 22.54 7.93
C LEU A 66 10.73 22.87 9.07
N LEU A 67 9.75 22.00 9.31
CA LEU A 67 8.77 22.16 10.37
C LEU A 67 9.43 22.12 11.75
N LEU A 68 10.35 21.18 11.97
CA LEU A 68 11.11 21.06 13.22
C LEU A 68 11.96 22.30 13.47
N ALA A 69 12.69 22.78 12.45
CA ALA A 69 13.47 24.01 12.53
C ALA A 69 12.58 25.22 12.86
N ALA A 70 11.44 25.37 12.18
CA ALA A 70 10.49 26.45 12.42
C ALA A 70 9.89 26.39 13.83
N MET A 71 9.55 25.20 14.32
CA MET A 71 9.10 24.98 15.70
C MET A 71 10.20 25.29 16.73
N GLY A 72 11.46 24.93 16.43
CA GLY A 72 12.62 25.28 17.23
C GLY A 72 12.82 26.79 17.36
N LEU A 73 12.59 27.56 16.29
CA LEU A 73 12.62 29.02 16.34
C LEU A 73 11.51 29.60 17.23
N VAL A 74 10.29 29.02 17.22
CA VAL A 74 9.22 29.42 18.16
C VAL A 74 9.66 29.20 19.60
N PHE A 75 10.26 28.06 19.86
CA PHE A 75 10.72 27.69 21.18
C PHE A 75 11.82 28.62 21.67
N LEU A 76 12.83 28.89 20.82
CA LEU A 76 13.91 29.82 21.12
C LEU A 76 13.36 31.22 21.39
N ALA A 77 12.39 31.69 20.59
CA ALA A 77 11.74 32.98 20.82
C ALA A 77 10.96 33.01 22.14
N TYR A 78 10.30 31.92 22.54
CA TYR A 78 9.65 31.82 23.85
C TYR A 78 10.66 31.89 25.00
N TRP A 79 11.77 31.17 24.87
CA TRP A 79 12.81 31.17 25.88
C TRP A 79 13.43 32.56 26.05
N ILE A 80 13.80 33.23 24.95
CA ILE A 80 14.40 34.58 24.99
C ILE A 80 13.41 35.64 25.49
N LEU A 81 12.14 35.60 25.05
CA LEU A 81 11.19 36.68 25.31
C LEU A 81 10.38 36.51 26.61
N ALA A 82 10.24 35.29 27.10
CA ALA A 82 9.41 34.99 28.28
C ALA A 82 10.21 34.39 29.44
N ASP A 83 11.51 34.15 29.24
CA ASP A 83 12.44 33.51 30.19
C ASP A 83 11.89 32.20 30.78
N LYS A 84 11.06 31.55 29.98
CA LYS A 84 10.30 30.36 30.33
C LYS A 84 10.22 29.45 29.13
N LEU A 85 10.47 28.18 29.39
CA LEU A 85 10.14 27.14 28.45
C LEU A 85 8.62 27.03 28.32
N PRO A 86 8.07 26.68 27.15
CA PRO A 86 6.64 26.50 27.01
C PRO A 86 6.17 25.35 27.92
N ASP A 87 5.60 25.66 29.09
CA ASP A 87 5.05 24.68 30.06
C ASP A 87 4.08 23.67 29.42
N ARG A 88 3.53 24.02 28.26
CA ARG A 88 2.61 23.21 27.46
C ARG A 88 3.27 21.97 26.84
N LEU A 89 4.58 21.97 26.61
CA LEU A 89 5.34 20.84 26.06
C LEU A 89 5.63 19.78 27.12
N PHE A 90 5.98 20.18 28.33
CA PHE A 90 6.34 19.24 29.41
C PHE A 90 5.14 18.56 30.08
N LYS A 91 3.92 19.00 29.77
CA LYS A 91 2.69 18.28 30.17
C LYS A 91 2.53 17.03 29.31
N GLY A 92 2.93 15.88 29.87
CA GLY A 92 2.87 14.58 29.21
C GLY A 92 4.21 13.85 29.15
N GLY A 93 5.14 14.08 30.10
CA GLY A 93 6.50 13.51 30.08
C GLY A 93 6.60 12.01 29.76
N LYS A 94 5.61 11.19 30.18
CA LYS A 94 5.54 9.76 29.80
C LYS A 94 5.36 9.53 28.30
N LEU A 95 4.51 10.32 27.64
CA LEU A 95 4.30 10.27 26.19
C LEU A 95 5.60 10.60 25.45
N TRP A 96 6.28 11.67 25.86
CA TRP A 96 7.54 12.09 25.25
C TRP A 96 8.68 11.10 25.49
N ALA A 97 8.73 10.49 26.67
CA ALA A 97 9.67 9.42 26.95
C ALA A 97 9.41 8.19 26.08
N ALA A 98 8.14 7.79 25.90
CA ALA A 98 7.77 6.68 25.04
C ALA A 98 8.10 6.96 23.56
N LEU A 99 7.79 8.17 23.07
CA LEU A 99 8.15 8.61 21.72
C LEU A 99 9.67 8.64 21.54
N GLY A 100 10.40 9.25 22.46
CA GLY A 100 11.86 9.31 22.40
C GLY A 100 12.50 7.93 22.42
N LEU A 101 12.00 7.01 23.25
CA LEU A 101 12.45 5.62 23.29
C LEU A 101 12.13 4.90 21.97
N TYR A 102 10.92 5.05 21.44
CA TYR A 102 10.54 4.49 20.15
C TYR A 102 11.46 4.99 19.03
N PHE A 103 11.74 6.29 18.96
CA PHE A 103 12.66 6.83 17.96
C PHE A 103 14.07 6.27 18.13
N LEU A 104 14.57 6.25 19.37
CA LEU A 104 15.91 5.74 19.68
C LEU A 104 16.03 4.29 19.24
N LEU A 105 15.04 3.45 19.52
CA LEU A 105 15.04 2.05 19.10
C LEU A 105 15.06 1.91 17.57
N ASN A 106 14.33 2.75 16.83
CA ASN A 106 14.38 2.75 15.37
C ASN A 106 15.74 3.21 14.83
N VAL A 107 16.34 4.23 15.44
CA VAL A 107 17.71 4.68 15.09
C VAL A 107 18.72 3.58 15.35
N LEU A 108 18.66 2.91 16.50
CA LEU A 108 19.54 1.79 16.82
C LEU A 108 19.31 0.61 15.86
N SER A 109 18.06 0.29 15.53
CA SER A 109 17.71 -0.71 14.52
C SER A 109 18.38 -0.39 13.17
N CYS A 110 18.33 0.87 12.73
CA CYS A 110 18.98 1.30 11.50
C CYS A 110 20.51 1.19 11.55
N ILE A 111 21.14 1.55 12.68
CA ILE A 111 22.60 1.48 12.85
C ILE A 111 23.09 0.03 12.90
N PHE A 112 22.34 -0.87 13.55
CA PHE A 112 22.71 -2.27 13.70
C PHE A 112 22.16 -3.20 12.61
N SER A 113 21.36 -2.68 11.66
CA SER A 113 20.85 -3.45 10.52
C SER A 113 21.99 -3.97 9.64
N GLU A 114 21.82 -5.17 9.12
CA GLU A 114 22.67 -5.76 8.08
C GLU A 114 22.51 -5.01 6.75
N TYR A 115 21.28 -4.58 6.44
CA TYR A 115 20.93 -3.84 5.23
C TYR A 115 20.68 -2.36 5.56
N ARG A 116 21.77 -1.62 5.78
CA ARG A 116 21.71 -0.21 6.21
C ARG A 116 21.21 0.71 5.09
N GLU A 117 21.47 0.32 3.86
CA GLU A 117 21.07 1.01 2.63
C GLU A 117 19.54 1.21 2.56
N TYR A 118 18.76 0.22 3.00
CA TYR A 118 17.29 0.33 3.07
C TYR A 118 16.77 0.78 4.43
N ALA A 119 17.59 0.72 5.48
CA ALA A 119 17.09 1.08 6.81
C ALA A 119 16.74 2.58 6.92
N PHE A 120 17.38 3.43 6.12
CA PHE A 120 17.09 4.86 6.12
C PHE A 120 15.88 5.25 5.28
N MET A 121 15.83 4.87 3.99
CA MET A 121 14.75 5.21 3.03
C MET A 121 13.72 4.08 2.82
N GLY A 122 13.85 2.93 3.47
CA GLY A 122 13.05 1.76 3.14
C GLY A 122 13.50 1.10 1.84
N LEU A 123 12.78 0.04 1.48
CA LEU A 123 13.01 -0.76 0.28
C LEU A 123 12.17 -0.19 -0.88
N SER A 124 12.68 -0.32 -2.11
CA SER A 124 12.01 0.18 -3.31
C SER A 124 10.57 -0.33 -3.43
N ILE A 125 9.64 0.54 -3.84
CA ILE A 125 8.19 0.28 -4.00
C ILE A 125 7.40 0.34 -2.68
N ASP A 126 8.04 0.31 -1.51
CA ASP A 126 7.37 0.56 -0.22
C ASP A 126 7.79 1.90 0.40
N TYR A 127 9.09 2.20 0.44
CA TYR A 127 9.67 3.44 0.98
C TYR A 127 9.05 3.92 2.31
N GLU A 128 9.39 3.24 3.40
CA GLU A 128 8.99 3.61 4.78
C GLU A 128 10.13 3.42 5.78
N GLY A 129 11.29 4.02 5.50
CA GLY A 129 12.46 3.89 6.35
C GLY A 129 12.43 4.79 7.59
N LEU A 130 13.60 4.91 8.23
CA LEU A 130 13.81 5.85 9.34
C LEU A 130 13.43 7.30 8.97
N SER A 131 13.58 7.73 7.71
CA SER A 131 13.14 9.06 7.25
C SER A 131 11.63 9.26 7.40
N ALA A 132 10.82 8.29 6.99
CA ALA A 132 9.37 8.33 7.18
C ALA A 132 9.00 8.38 8.67
N ILE A 133 9.61 7.52 9.50
CA ILE A 133 9.39 7.49 10.95
C ILE A 133 9.72 8.85 11.57
N PHE A 134 10.87 9.43 11.23
CA PHE A 134 11.23 10.78 11.68
C PHE A 134 10.17 11.81 11.27
N GLY A 135 9.71 11.75 10.02
CA GLY A 135 8.63 12.57 9.50
C GLY A 135 7.36 12.48 10.35
N TYR A 136 6.88 11.26 10.60
CA TYR A 136 5.69 11.00 11.41
C TYR A 136 5.81 11.56 12.83
N MET A 137 6.99 11.43 13.44
CA MET A 137 7.23 11.94 14.80
C MET A 137 7.22 13.47 14.87
N VAL A 138 7.81 14.14 13.89
CA VAL A 138 7.76 15.60 13.80
C VAL A 138 6.33 16.06 13.53
N MET A 139 5.61 15.41 12.62
CA MET A 139 4.20 15.70 12.33
C MET A 139 3.32 15.54 13.56
N PHE A 140 3.50 14.46 14.32
CA PHE A 140 2.79 14.22 15.59
C PHE A 140 3.10 15.33 16.61
N THR A 141 4.38 15.69 16.76
CA THR A 141 4.83 16.75 17.68
C THR A 141 4.26 18.11 17.28
N GLY A 142 4.27 18.42 15.98
CA GLY A 142 3.64 19.59 15.39
C GLY A 142 2.14 19.60 15.65
N GLY A 143 1.47 18.46 15.45
CA GLY A 143 0.05 18.28 15.73
C GLY A 143 -0.31 18.62 17.19
N PHE A 144 0.44 18.03 18.13
CA PHE A 144 0.26 18.23 19.56
C PHE A 144 0.49 19.68 19.99
N PHE A 145 1.48 20.36 19.40
CA PHE A 145 1.86 21.72 19.79
C PHE A 145 1.02 22.80 19.11
N LEU A 146 0.84 22.70 17.80
CA LEU A 146 0.26 23.76 16.97
C LEU A 146 -1.27 23.83 17.08
N PHE A 147 -1.95 22.68 17.19
CA PHE A 147 -3.41 22.62 17.20
C PHE A 147 -4.04 22.54 18.59
N ARG A 148 -3.25 22.69 19.65
CA ARG A 148 -3.77 22.63 21.01
C ARG A 148 -4.75 23.78 21.31
N GLY A 149 -6.00 23.40 21.62
CA GLY A 149 -7.07 24.31 22.03
C GLY A 149 -8.21 24.38 21.01
N LYS A 150 -9.32 25.03 21.39
CA LYS A 150 -10.57 25.04 20.61
C LYS A 150 -10.42 25.52 19.17
N TRP A 151 -9.55 26.49 18.92
CA TRP A 151 -9.29 26.97 17.56
C TRP A 151 -8.63 25.88 16.72
N GLY A 152 -7.52 25.30 17.20
CA GLY A 152 -6.76 24.30 16.47
C GLY A 152 -7.54 23.02 16.20
N GLU A 153 -8.29 22.53 17.21
CA GLU A 153 -9.22 21.40 17.04
C GLU A 153 -10.26 21.68 15.94
N LYS A 154 -10.86 22.89 15.95
CA LYS A 154 -11.82 23.28 14.91
C LYS A 154 -11.17 23.30 13.53
N VAL A 155 -9.94 23.80 13.40
CA VAL A 155 -9.26 23.84 12.09
C VAL A 155 -8.89 22.44 11.63
N LEU A 156 -8.44 21.54 12.51
CA LEU A 156 -8.15 20.14 12.17
C LEU A 156 -9.38 19.39 11.66
N ILE A 157 -10.53 19.55 12.31
CA ILE A 157 -11.77 18.91 11.83
C ILE A 157 -12.15 19.48 10.45
N TRP A 158 -11.97 20.78 10.23
CA TRP A 158 -12.19 21.38 8.91
C TRP A 158 -11.21 20.88 7.85
N SER A 159 -9.94 20.64 8.18
CA SER A 159 -9.00 20.06 7.22
C SER A 159 -9.35 18.61 6.89
N VAL A 160 -9.80 17.81 7.87
CA VAL A 160 -10.30 16.46 7.61
C VAL A 160 -11.48 16.50 6.64
N ARG A 161 -12.45 17.39 6.85
CA ARG A 161 -13.60 17.54 5.93
C ARG A 161 -13.19 17.87 4.49
N ILE A 162 -12.26 18.81 4.34
CA ILE A 162 -11.75 19.20 3.01
C ILE A 162 -11.04 18.01 2.37
N LEU A 163 -10.17 17.33 3.12
CA LEU A 163 -9.45 16.16 2.61
C LEU A 163 -10.40 15.04 2.22
N SER A 164 -11.39 14.71 3.05
CA SER A 164 -12.41 13.69 2.73
C SER A 164 -13.20 14.04 1.47
N ALA A 165 -13.59 15.31 1.29
CA ALA A 165 -14.24 15.73 0.07
C ALA A 165 -13.36 15.54 -1.18
N LEU A 166 -12.06 15.87 -1.08
CA LEU A 166 -11.10 15.68 -2.18
C LEU A 166 -10.87 14.20 -2.50
N LEU A 167 -10.77 13.34 -1.48
CA LEU A 167 -10.64 11.90 -1.65
C LEU A 167 -11.86 11.31 -2.35
N THR A 168 -13.08 11.65 -1.91
CA THR A 168 -14.30 11.12 -2.52
C THR A 168 -14.51 11.62 -3.95
N ILE A 169 -14.19 12.88 -4.24
CA ILE A 169 -14.19 13.40 -5.62
C ILE A 169 -13.14 12.67 -6.46
N GLY A 170 -11.93 12.47 -5.92
CA GLY A 170 -10.86 11.74 -6.59
C GLY A 170 -11.25 10.30 -6.90
N ALA A 171 -11.84 9.59 -5.93
CA ALA A 171 -12.27 8.21 -6.10
C ALA A 171 -13.33 8.08 -7.19
N GLY A 172 -14.33 8.97 -7.18
CA GLY A 172 -15.33 9.03 -8.25
C GLY A 172 -14.70 9.30 -9.63
N ALA A 173 -13.69 10.16 -9.70
CA ALA A 173 -12.97 10.43 -10.95
C ALA A 173 -12.17 9.21 -11.43
N GLU A 174 -11.47 8.51 -10.53
CA GLU A 174 -10.70 7.30 -10.85
C GLU A 174 -11.59 6.15 -11.30
N MET A 175 -12.79 6.00 -10.73
CA MET A 175 -13.75 4.99 -11.21
C MET A 175 -14.26 5.25 -12.65
N ILE A 176 -14.32 6.52 -13.07
CA ILE A 176 -14.83 6.89 -14.40
C ILE A 176 -13.73 6.86 -15.46
N TRP A 177 -12.54 7.35 -15.11
CA TRP A 177 -11.43 7.55 -16.07
C TRP A 177 -10.27 6.56 -15.90
N GLY A 178 -10.34 5.69 -14.90
CA GLY A 178 -9.21 4.87 -14.46
C GLY A 178 -8.18 5.68 -13.66
N PRO A 179 -7.10 5.03 -13.20
CA PRO A 179 -6.01 5.68 -12.47
C PRO A 179 -5.50 6.91 -13.22
N ALA A 180 -5.27 8.02 -12.49
CA ALA A 180 -4.83 9.27 -13.12
C ALA A 180 -3.54 9.11 -13.92
N PHE A 181 -2.63 8.24 -13.47
CA PHE A 181 -1.40 7.92 -14.17
C PHE A 181 -1.62 7.04 -15.41
N ASN A 182 -2.82 6.62 -15.78
CA ASN A 182 -3.06 5.99 -17.09
C ASN A 182 -3.42 7.03 -18.16
N ILE A 183 -3.68 8.28 -17.76
CA ILE A 183 -4.00 9.37 -18.68
C ILE A 183 -2.68 9.93 -19.22
N GLU A 184 -2.46 9.86 -20.53
CA GLU A 184 -1.19 10.27 -21.19
C GLU A 184 -0.74 11.69 -20.80
N ALA A 185 -1.67 12.65 -20.74
CA ALA A 185 -1.36 14.02 -20.34
C ALA A 185 -0.83 14.12 -18.90
N VAL A 186 -1.37 13.31 -17.99
CA VAL A 186 -0.94 13.25 -16.59
C VAL A 186 0.39 12.50 -16.48
N GLN A 187 0.57 11.39 -17.18
CA GLN A 187 1.84 10.65 -17.23
C GLN A 187 2.99 11.55 -17.65
N LYS A 188 2.84 12.30 -18.74
CA LYS A 188 3.88 13.20 -19.25
C LYS A 188 4.16 14.37 -18.30
N LEU A 189 3.15 14.86 -17.57
CA LEU A 189 3.33 15.91 -16.57
C LEU A 189 4.11 15.42 -15.35
N LEU A 190 3.85 14.19 -14.91
CA LEU A 190 4.44 13.60 -13.71
C LEU A 190 5.76 12.86 -13.99
N THR A 191 6.22 12.84 -15.24
CA THR A 191 7.41 12.10 -15.68
C THR A 191 8.38 13.01 -16.43
N PRO A 192 9.66 13.07 -16.04
CA PRO A 192 10.68 13.81 -16.79
C PRO A 192 10.78 13.33 -18.25
N GLU A 193 10.96 14.25 -19.19
CA GLU A 193 11.00 13.96 -20.64
C GLU A 193 11.97 12.84 -21.01
N ARG A 194 13.13 12.78 -20.35
CA ARG A 194 14.15 11.74 -20.57
C ARG A 194 13.65 10.31 -20.33
N TYR A 195 12.57 10.13 -19.58
CA TYR A 195 11.98 8.83 -19.25
C TYR A 195 10.66 8.55 -19.96
N TRP A 196 10.22 9.40 -20.90
CA TRP A 196 8.98 9.16 -21.62
C TRP A 196 8.97 7.84 -22.40
N HIS A 197 10.13 7.37 -22.86
CA HIS A 197 10.28 6.06 -23.50
C HIS A 197 9.95 4.87 -22.57
N LEU A 198 9.95 5.07 -21.25
CA LEU A 198 9.56 4.04 -20.27
C LEU A 198 8.05 4.01 -20.04
N LEU A 199 7.31 5.06 -20.41
CA LEU A 199 5.87 5.19 -20.14
C LEU A 199 5.02 4.20 -20.93
N GLU A 200 5.45 3.80 -22.13
CA GLU A 200 4.73 2.83 -22.97
C GLU A 200 4.56 1.47 -22.28
N ASN A 201 5.42 1.15 -21.31
CA ASN A 201 5.39 -0.11 -20.56
C ASN A 201 4.79 0.03 -19.15
N ILE A 202 4.31 1.22 -18.78
CA ILE A 202 3.76 1.50 -17.44
C ILE A 202 2.25 1.72 -17.57
N TYR A 203 1.50 0.70 -17.20
CA TYR A 203 0.05 0.73 -17.07
C TYR A 203 -0.33 0.28 -15.66
N LEU A 204 -1.11 1.10 -14.95
CA LEU A 204 -1.61 0.75 -13.64
C LEU A 204 -2.96 0.06 -13.78
N ASP A 205 -3.04 -1.19 -13.39
CA ASP A 205 -4.31 -1.91 -13.28
C ASP A 205 -4.49 -2.41 -11.86
N TYR A 206 -5.63 -2.03 -11.27
CA TYR A 206 -6.06 -2.46 -9.94
C TYR A 206 -7.39 -3.22 -10.03
N ASN A 207 -7.72 -3.77 -11.21
CA ASN A 207 -8.94 -4.52 -11.48
C ASN A 207 -10.23 -3.76 -11.15
N GLY A 208 -10.23 -2.44 -11.41
CA GLY A 208 -11.36 -1.56 -11.09
C GLY A 208 -11.37 -1.03 -9.65
N SER A 209 -10.42 -1.44 -8.80
CA SER A 209 -10.24 -0.89 -7.46
C SER A 209 -9.61 0.49 -7.50
N VAL A 210 -10.05 1.37 -6.59
CA VAL A 210 -9.51 2.73 -6.46
C VAL A 210 -8.30 2.72 -5.53
N SER A 211 -7.21 3.36 -5.97
CA SER A 211 -5.99 3.57 -5.18
C SER A 211 -5.57 5.05 -5.12
N LEU A 212 -6.02 5.89 -6.04
CA LEU A 212 -5.56 7.27 -6.19
C LEU A 212 -4.02 7.33 -6.23
N ALA A 213 -3.47 8.37 -5.60
CA ALA A 213 -2.05 8.56 -5.42
C ALA A 213 -1.43 7.63 -4.35
N PHE A 214 -2.18 6.70 -3.73
CA PHE A 214 -1.64 5.84 -2.67
C PHE A 214 -0.89 4.62 -3.20
N GLY A 215 -0.95 4.33 -4.50
CA GLY A 215 -0.23 3.21 -5.15
C GLY A 215 -0.72 1.82 -4.76
N ASN A 216 -1.63 1.73 -3.79
CA ASN A 216 -2.18 0.51 -3.27
C ASN A 216 -3.63 0.79 -2.79
N PRO A 217 -4.64 0.05 -3.30
CA PRO A 217 -6.02 0.22 -2.86
C PRO A 217 -6.23 0.01 -1.36
N GLY A 218 -5.50 -0.93 -0.75
CA GLY A 218 -5.51 -1.17 0.70
C GLY A 218 -5.01 0.01 1.52
N PHE A 219 -3.95 0.70 1.08
CA PHE A 219 -3.48 1.92 1.75
C PHE A 219 -4.48 3.08 1.62
N PHE A 220 -5.08 3.25 0.43
CA PHE A 220 -6.14 4.23 0.22
C PHE A 220 -7.35 3.95 1.12
N GLY A 221 -7.88 2.73 1.09
CA GLY A 221 -9.00 2.30 1.93
C GLY A 221 -8.69 2.45 3.41
N GLY A 222 -7.52 1.99 3.86
CA GLY A 222 -7.08 2.11 5.25
C GLY A 222 -7.01 3.57 5.72
N PHE A 223 -6.51 4.47 4.86
CA PHE A 223 -6.49 5.91 5.13
C PHE A 223 -7.92 6.48 5.25
N CYS A 224 -8.83 6.10 4.35
CA CYS A 224 -10.23 6.48 4.41
C CYS A 224 -10.91 5.98 5.70
N SER A 225 -10.60 4.76 6.16
CA SER A 225 -11.12 4.20 7.42
C SER A 225 -10.70 5.01 8.66
N LEU A 226 -9.48 5.54 8.68
CA LEU A 226 -9.03 6.42 9.77
C LEU A 226 -9.79 7.74 9.80
N LEU A 227 -10.00 8.38 8.65
CA LEU A 227 -10.75 9.64 8.56
C LEU A 227 -12.24 9.43 8.83
N PHE A 228 -12.77 8.26 8.46
CA PHE A 228 -14.16 7.88 8.66
C PHE A 228 -14.53 7.94 10.15
N GLY A 229 -13.72 7.38 11.04
CA GLY A 229 -13.97 7.45 12.48
C GLY A 229 -14.10 8.89 12.99
N ILE A 230 -13.18 9.77 12.59
CA ILE A 230 -13.22 11.18 12.99
C ILE A 230 -14.53 11.86 12.57
N LEU A 231 -14.97 11.65 11.32
CA LEU A 231 -16.19 12.25 10.81
C LEU A 231 -17.47 11.58 11.35
N ALA A 232 -17.46 10.27 11.53
CA ALA A 232 -18.55 9.53 12.16
C ALA A 232 -18.77 10.00 13.61
N ALA A 233 -17.70 10.09 14.41
CA ALA A 233 -17.76 10.64 15.75
C ALA A 233 -18.28 12.09 15.76
N SER A 234 -17.80 12.93 14.85
CA SER A 234 -18.26 14.33 14.71
C SER A 234 -19.74 14.43 14.32
N ALA A 235 -20.21 13.57 13.42
CA ALA A 235 -21.62 13.48 13.02
C ALA A 235 -22.54 13.05 14.17
N LEU A 236 -22.10 12.07 14.97
CA LEU A 236 -22.86 11.55 16.10
C LEU A 236 -22.90 12.51 17.30
N THR A 237 -21.79 13.21 17.57
CA THR A 237 -21.63 14.03 18.79
C THR A 237 -21.78 15.54 18.56
N GLY A 238 -21.80 15.98 17.30
CA GLY A 238 -21.88 17.39 16.95
C GLY A 238 -23.11 18.09 17.52
N ARG A 239 -22.96 19.36 17.91
CA ARG A 239 -24.05 20.17 18.48
C ARG A 239 -24.88 20.91 17.44
N VAL A 240 -24.30 21.21 16.28
CA VAL A 240 -24.92 22.03 15.23
C VAL A 240 -25.43 21.13 14.12
N MET A 241 -26.73 21.17 13.83
CA MET A 241 -27.35 20.26 12.85
C MET A 241 -26.67 20.30 11.48
N GLY A 242 -26.37 21.50 10.96
CA GLY A 242 -25.71 21.64 9.66
C GLY A 242 -24.34 20.96 9.57
N THR A 243 -23.52 21.07 10.63
CA THR A 243 -22.21 20.39 10.63
C THR A 243 -22.36 18.88 10.74
N ARG A 244 -23.38 18.39 11.45
CA ARG A 244 -23.64 16.96 11.56
C ARG A 244 -24.04 16.36 10.22
N VAL A 245 -24.95 17.02 9.49
CA VAL A 245 -25.39 16.57 8.16
C VAL A 245 -24.20 16.53 7.20
N MET A 246 -23.37 17.58 7.18
CA MET A 246 -22.16 17.61 6.36
C MET A 246 -21.18 16.48 6.74
N ASP A 247 -20.92 16.29 8.03
CA ASP A 247 -20.04 15.22 8.51
C ASP A 247 -20.59 13.82 8.18
N SER A 248 -21.92 13.65 8.23
CA SER A 248 -22.58 12.41 7.81
C SER A 248 -22.43 12.15 6.31
N ILE A 249 -22.59 13.17 5.47
CA ILE A 249 -22.41 13.04 4.02
C ILE A 249 -20.95 12.66 3.71
N LEU A 250 -19.99 13.35 4.33
CA LEU A 250 -18.57 13.08 4.12
C LEU A 250 -18.14 11.72 4.68
N ALA A 251 -18.68 11.29 5.83
CA ALA A 251 -18.47 9.93 6.32
C ALA A 251 -19.06 8.88 5.37
N GLY A 252 -20.22 9.15 4.77
CA GLY A 252 -20.79 8.31 3.71
C GLY A 252 -19.91 8.27 2.45
N GLY A 253 -19.31 9.40 2.06
CA GLY A 253 -18.32 9.46 0.98
C GLY A 253 -17.09 8.60 1.27
N LEU A 254 -16.53 8.69 2.48
CA LEU A 254 -15.39 7.84 2.87
C LEU A 254 -15.76 6.36 2.93
N LEU A 255 -17.00 6.01 3.31
CA LEU A 255 -17.47 4.63 3.23
C LEU A 255 -17.55 4.14 1.79
N PHE A 256 -18.05 4.99 0.88
CA PHE A 256 -18.00 4.72 -0.55
C PHE A 256 -16.55 4.52 -1.02
N ASP A 257 -15.61 5.36 -0.59
CA ASP A 257 -14.18 5.24 -0.93
C ASP A 257 -13.58 3.93 -0.44
N ILE A 258 -13.93 3.48 0.77
CA ILE A 258 -13.52 2.18 1.32
C ILE A 258 -14.05 1.03 0.46
N PHE A 259 -15.32 1.08 0.05
CA PHE A 259 -15.86 0.06 -0.86
C PHE A 259 -15.21 0.10 -2.24
N ALA A 260 -14.98 1.29 -2.79
CA ALA A 260 -14.35 1.46 -4.09
C ALA A 260 -12.89 0.99 -4.10
N SER A 261 -12.23 0.97 -2.93
CA SER A 261 -10.88 0.42 -2.78
C SER A 261 -10.81 -1.11 -2.80
N ASP A 262 -11.95 -1.79 -2.69
CA ASP A 262 -12.08 -3.25 -2.60
C ASP A 262 -11.19 -3.91 -1.52
N SER A 263 -10.78 -3.15 -0.50
CA SER A 263 -9.93 -3.65 0.58
C SER A 263 -10.75 -4.16 1.76
N SER A 264 -10.74 -5.48 1.95
CA SER A 264 -11.37 -6.13 3.11
C SER A 264 -10.78 -5.63 4.44
N GLY A 265 -9.46 -5.44 4.50
CA GLY A 265 -8.76 -4.90 5.67
C GLY A 265 -9.23 -3.49 6.04
N ALA A 266 -9.37 -2.60 5.04
CA ALA A 266 -9.91 -1.26 5.24
C ALA A 266 -11.34 -1.31 5.78
N PHE A 267 -12.17 -2.19 5.22
CA PHE A 267 -13.55 -2.39 5.64
C PHE A 267 -13.65 -2.84 7.10
N TYR A 268 -12.87 -3.85 7.50
CA TYR A 268 -12.81 -4.31 8.89
C TYR A 268 -12.33 -3.22 9.84
N ALA A 269 -11.34 -2.42 9.44
CA ALA A 269 -10.85 -1.30 10.25
C ALA A 269 -11.93 -0.24 10.48
N ALA A 270 -12.70 0.13 9.44
CA ALA A 270 -13.84 1.04 9.59
C ALA A 270 -14.93 0.45 10.50
N ALA A 271 -15.19 -0.84 10.36
CA ALA A 271 -16.16 -1.55 11.18
C ALA A 271 -15.80 -1.55 12.67
N ILE A 272 -14.56 -1.92 12.99
CA ILE A 272 -14.05 -1.91 14.36
C ILE A 272 -14.06 -0.49 14.94
N THR A 273 -13.66 0.52 14.15
CA THR A 273 -13.66 1.92 14.57
C THR A 273 -15.07 2.39 14.94
N PHE A 274 -16.05 2.10 14.08
CA PHE A 274 -17.45 2.45 14.33
C PHE A 274 -18.02 1.75 15.57
N LEU A 275 -17.72 0.45 15.75
CA LEU A 275 -18.12 -0.31 16.93
C LEU A 275 -17.50 0.26 18.21
N ALA A 276 -16.20 0.53 18.20
CA ALA A 276 -15.50 1.10 19.34
C ALA A 276 -16.07 2.47 19.73
N GLU A 277 -16.34 3.33 18.76
CA GLU A 277 -17.01 4.62 18.98
C GLU A 277 -18.41 4.44 19.57
N GLY A 278 -19.20 3.51 19.02
CA GLY A 278 -20.52 3.17 19.54
C GLY A 278 -20.48 2.74 21.01
N ILE A 279 -19.54 1.87 21.39
CA ILE A 279 -19.33 1.42 22.78
C ILE A 279 -18.92 2.59 23.68
N LEU A 280 -18.02 3.47 23.23
CA LEU A 280 -17.58 4.63 23.99
C LEU A 280 -18.72 5.63 24.23
N LEU A 281 -19.58 5.84 23.22
CA LEU A 281 -20.77 6.68 23.32
C LEU A 281 -21.83 6.06 24.23
N PHE A 282 -21.98 4.73 24.21
CA PHE A 282 -22.78 3.96 25.16
C PHE A 282 -22.36 4.25 26.60
N ARG A 283 -21.06 4.09 26.88
CA ARG A 283 -20.50 4.27 28.23
C ARG A 283 -20.64 5.70 28.76
N ARG A 284 -20.57 6.70 27.89
CA ARG A 284 -20.66 8.13 28.28
C ARG A 284 -22.10 8.64 28.47
N LYS A 285 -23.13 7.80 28.28
CA LYS A 285 -24.55 8.18 28.38
C LYS A 285 -24.92 9.45 27.58
N LEU A 286 -24.28 9.67 26.43
CA LEU A 286 -24.56 10.81 25.53
C LEU A 286 -25.88 10.63 24.73
N TRP A 287 -26.83 9.89 25.31
CA TRP A 287 -27.95 9.18 24.70
C TRP A 287 -29.18 10.02 24.34
N LYS A 288 -29.04 11.34 24.18
CA LYS A 288 -30.21 12.17 23.85
C LYS A 288 -30.77 11.91 22.44
N ASN A 289 -30.05 11.18 21.58
CA ASN A 289 -30.44 10.92 20.18
C ASN A 289 -30.40 9.42 19.81
N TYR A 290 -31.10 8.55 20.56
CA TYR A 290 -31.11 7.10 20.35
C TYR A 290 -31.55 6.66 18.93
N LEU A 291 -32.46 7.40 18.28
CA LEU A 291 -32.85 7.15 16.88
C LEU A 291 -31.68 7.28 15.89
N GLN A 292 -30.73 8.17 16.16
CA GLN A 292 -29.59 8.40 15.27
C GLN A 292 -28.51 7.33 15.45
N VAL A 293 -28.36 6.79 16.67
CA VAL A 293 -27.47 5.65 16.94
C VAL A 293 -28.06 4.35 16.36
N ILE A 294 -29.38 4.16 16.47
CA ILE A 294 -30.08 3.03 15.85
C ILE A 294 -30.04 3.13 14.33
N GLY A 295 -30.27 4.31 13.76
CA GLY A 295 -30.19 4.54 12.32
C GLY A 295 -28.77 4.35 11.76
N ALA A 296 -27.75 4.86 12.46
CA ALA A 296 -26.36 4.65 12.06
C ALA A 296 -25.93 3.19 12.25
N GLY A 297 -26.41 2.50 13.29
CA GLY A 297 -26.23 1.06 13.49
C GLY A 297 -26.93 0.21 12.43
N LEU A 298 -28.11 0.61 11.95
CA LEU A 298 -28.83 -0.05 10.86
C LEU A 298 -28.15 0.14 9.51
N ILE A 299 -27.68 1.35 9.21
CA ILE A 299 -26.87 1.64 8.02
C ILE A 299 -25.56 0.84 8.09
N PHE A 300 -24.93 0.76 9.26
CA PHE A 300 -23.74 -0.04 9.47
C PHE A 300 -23.97 -1.55 9.29
N VAL A 301 -25.08 -2.09 9.80
CA VAL A 301 -25.46 -3.50 9.57
C VAL A 301 -25.77 -3.74 8.10
N LEU A 302 -26.43 -2.80 7.40
CA LEU A 302 -26.66 -2.90 5.95
C LEU A 302 -25.36 -2.84 5.14
N ILE A 303 -24.39 -2.03 5.56
CA ILE A 303 -23.04 -1.94 4.99
C ILE A 303 -22.27 -3.24 5.21
N LEU A 304 -22.31 -3.81 6.42
CA LEU A 304 -21.76 -5.13 6.73
C LEU A 304 -22.40 -6.23 5.88
N LEU A 305 -23.72 -6.22 5.74
CA LEU A 305 -24.45 -7.20 4.92
C LEU A 305 -24.19 -7.03 3.42
N ALA A 306 -24.02 -5.80 2.93
CA ALA A 306 -23.69 -5.52 1.53
C ALA A 306 -22.24 -5.88 1.18
N GLY A 307 -21.27 -5.59 2.07
CA GLY A 307 -19.89 -6.03 1.91
C GLY A 307 -19.75 -7.55 1.99
N VAL A 308 -20.48 -8.21 2.88
CA VAL A 308 -20.58 -9.68 2.90
C VAL A 308 -21.27 -10.21 1.62
N GLY A 309 -22.22 -9.47 1.04
CA GLY A 309 -22.89 -9.84 -0.21
C GLY A 309 -21.99 -9.77 -1.45
N SER A 310 -21.01 -8.87 -1.50
CA SER A 310 -19.98 -8.86 -2.55
C SER A 310 -18.89 -9.90 -2.30
N LEU A 311 -18.49 -10.13 -1.03
CA LEU A 311 -17.51 -11.15 -0.62
C LEU A 311 -18.02 -12.59 -0.73
N ALA A 312 -19.33 -12.83 -0.55
CA ALA A 312 -19.94 -14.16 -0.61
C ALA A 312 -19.97 -14.77 -2.02
N GLN A 313 -19.51 -14.05 -3.05
CA GLN A 313 -19.23 -14.63 -4.37
C GLN A 313 -17.86 -15.33 -4.44
N GLY A 314 -17.05 -15.38 -3.36
CA GLY A 314 -15.70 -15.95 -3.48
C GLY A 314 -14.91 -16.47 -2.26
N GLY A 315 -15.33 -16.39 -0.99
CA GLY A 315 -14.42 -16.85 0.08
C GLY A 315 -14.94 -16.95 1.52
N ASN A 316 -14.25 -17.78 2.32
CA ASN A 316 -14.54 -18.07 3.74
C ASN A 316 -13.94 -16.96 4.64
N LEU A 317 -14.80 -16.24 5.38
CA LEU A 317 -14.49 -15.05 6.22
C LEU A 317 -13.28 -15.18 7.18
N LEU A 318 -12.93 -16.39 7.65
CA LEU A 318 -11.78 -16.61 8.54
C LEU A 318 -10.44 -16.75 7.81
N GLY A 319 -10.47 -17.12 6.52
CA GLY A 319 -9.30 -17.14 5.63
C GLY A 319 -8.90 -15.74 5.20
N ASP A 320 -9.88 -14.91 4.84
CA ASP A 320 -9.65 -13.55 4.32
C ASP A 320 -9.12 -12.58 5.37
N ILE A 321 -9.44 -12.78 6.65
CA ILE A 321 -8.86 -12.00 7.76
C ILE A 321 -7.36 -12.33 7.94
N LYS A 322 -6.96 -13.58 7.75
CA LYS A 322 -5.53 -13.98 7.74
C LYS A 322 -4.84 -13.56 6.42
N GLY A 323 -5.57 -13.58 5.31
CA GLY A 323 -5.11 -13.14 3.98
C GLY A 323 -4.93 -11.62 3.88
N SER A 324 -5.72 -10.81 4.57
CA SER A 324 -5.61 -9.33 4.52
C SER A 324 -4.35 -8.74 5.17
N VAL A 325 -3.54 -9.56 5.84
CA VAL A 325 -2.18 -9.21 6.31
C VAL A 325 -1.15 -9.43 5.20
N VAL A 326 -1.51 -10.15 4.14
CA VAL A 326 -0.71 -10.38 2.94
C VAL A 326 -1.25 -9.45 1.84
N ASN A 327 -0.36 -8.74 1.15
CA ASN A 327 -0.72 -7.80 0.09
C ASN A 327 -1.51 -8.54 -1.02
N ASN A 328 -2.84 -8.46 -1.04
CA ASN A 328 -3.69 -8.90 -2.15
C ASN A 328 -3.65 -7.88 -3.30
N GLN A 329 -2.43 -7.52 -3.76
CA GLN A 329 -2.26 -6.69 -4.94
C GLN A 329 -2.58 -7.45 -6.25
N TYR A 330 -2.91 -8.74 -6.15
CA TYR A 330 -3.17 -9.63 -7.27
C TYR A 330 -4.43 -10.45 -6.99
N GLU A 331 -5.60 -9.90 -7.31
CA GLU A 331 -6.80 -10.73 -7.49
C GLU A 331 -7.14 -10.92 -8.96
N LYS A 332 -7.69 -12.11 -9.21
CA LYS A 332 -7.60 -12.88 -10.45
C LYS A 332 -8.41 -12.25 -11.57
N GLY A 333 -7.77 -12.02 -12.72
CA GLY A 333 -8.49 -12.01 -13.99
C GLY A 333 -9.23 -13.35 -14.15
N ARG A 334 -10.35 -13.35 -14.88
CA ARG A 334 -11.20 -14.55 -15.08
C ARG A 334 -10.49 -15.74 -15.76
N GLU A 335 -9.25 -15.57 -16.22
CA GLU A 335 -8.40 -16.60 -16.86
C GLU A 335 -7.03 -16.76 -16.17
N VAL A 336 -6.93 -16.54 -14.85
CA VAL A 336 -5.65 -16.72 -14.10
C VAL A 336 -5.57 -18.12 -13.49
N PHE A 337 -4.42 -18.78 -13.64
CA PHE A 337 -4.03 -19.96 -12.87
C PHE A 337 -3.39 -19.52 -11.55
N THR A 338 -3.91 -20.00 -10.43
CA THR A 338 -3.55 -19.42 -9.12
C THR A 338 -2.34 -20.13 -8.55
N VAL A 339 -1.18 -19.48 -8.59
CA VAL A 339 0.07 -20.05 -8.05
C VAL A 339 0.15 -19.80 -6.54
N GLU A 340 0.18 -20.87 -5.75
CA GLU A 340 0.42 -20.81 -4.30
C GLU A 340 1.92 -20.87 -3.98
N LYS A 341 2.68 -21.65 -4.76
CA LYS A 341 4.11 -21.82 -4.56
C LYS A 341 4.80 -22.17 -5.87
N ILE A 342 6.00 -21.62 -6.07
CA ILE A 342 6.86 -21.98 -7.19
C ILE A 342 8.26 -22.31 -6.67
N GLN A 343 8.78 -23.46 -7.07
CA GLN A 343 10.10 -23.93 -6.66
C GLN A 343 10.86 -24.47 -7.85
N LEU A 344 12.16 -24.23 -7.86
CA LEU A 344 13.08 -24.84 -8.80
C LEU A 344 14.07 -25.65 -7.96
N ASP A 345 14.15 -26.95 -8.23
CA ASP A 345 15.11 -27.84 -7.58
C ASP A 345 15.77 -28.74 -8.62
N GLN A 346 17.10 -28.71 -8.65
CA GLN A 346 17.95 -29.51 -9.56
C GLN A 346 17.52 -29.48 -11.04
N GLY A 347 16.96 -28.37 -11.51
CA GLY A 347 16.55 -28.20 -12.91
C GLY A 347 15.10 -28.62 -13.21
N VAL A 348 14.32 -29.04 -12.21
CA VAL A 348 12.89 -29.32 -12.32
C VAL A 348 12.12 -28.19 -11.66
N LEU A 349 11.19 -27.60 -12.42
CA LEU A 349 10.26 -26.60 -11.91
C LEU A 349 9.07 -27.31 -11.30
N SER A 350 8.70 -26.96 -10.08
CA SER A 350 7.46 -27.39 -9.40
C SER A 350 6.59 -26.19 -9.12
N VAL A 351 5.34 -26.23 -9.58
CA VAL A 351 4.34 -25.18 -9.37
C VAL A 351 3.17 -25.80 -8.62
N GLN A 352 2.86 -25.23 -7.46
CA GLN A 352 1.67 -25.59 -6.70
C GLN A 352 0.59 -24.57 -6.97
N GLY A 353 -0.58 -25.03 -7.39
CA GLY A 353 -1.68 -24.17 -7.76
C GLY A 353 -3.00 -24.60 -7.14
N GLN A 354 -3.95 -23.67 -7.05
CA GLN A 354 -5.29 -24.00 -6.51
C GLN A 354 -6.05 -24.98 -7.38
N GLU A 355 -5.82 -24.93 -8.69
CA GLU A 355 -6.42 -25.83 -9.67
C GLU A 355 -5.71 -27.19 -9.77
N GLY A 356 -4.45 -27.28 -9.32
CA GLY A 356 -3.64 -28.50 -9.35
C GLY A 356 -2.14 -28.21 -9.33
N ASP A 357 -1.34 -29.20 -8.95
CA ASP A 357 0.12 -29.10 -8.95
C ASP A 357 0.70 -29.67 -10.26
N PHE A 358 1.70 -29.00 -10.83
CA PHE A 358 2.44 -29.54 -11.97
C PHE A 358 3.95 -29.34 -11.84
N GLN A 359 4.69 -30.19 -12.57
CA GLN A 359 6.11 -30.07 -12.75
C GLN A 359 6.46 -29.85 -14.21
N ALA A 360 7.54 -29.11 -14.46
CA ALA A 360 8.11 -28.92 -15.79
C ALA A 360 9.60 -29.27 -15.80
N GLU A 361 10.01 -30.05 -16.80
CA GLU A 361 11.39 -30.45 -17.03
C GLU A 361 11.78 -30.29 -18.49
N ALA A 362 13.05 -29.94 -18.75
CA ALA A 362 13.60 -29.86 -20.10
C ALA A 362 14.12 -31.24 -20.52
N LEU A 363 13.70 -31.71 -21.71
CA LEU A 363 14.10 -33.02 -22.24
C LEU A 363 15.37 -32.96 -23.09
N ARG A 364 15.67 -31.78 -23.62
CA ARG A 364 16.77 -31.55 -24.55
C ARG A 364 17.49 -30.24 -24.23
N ASP A 365 18.77 -30.18 -24.58
CA ASP A 365 19.54 -28.94 -24.66
C ASP A 365 19.76 -28.54 -26.12
N GLY A 366 19.63 -27.25 -26.41
CA GLY A 366 19.69 -26.71 -27.77
C GLY A 366 19.42 -25.21 -27.79
N SER A 367 19.73 -24.54 -28.91
CA SER A 367 19.32 -23.14 -29.14
C SER A 367 18.02 -23.03 -29.95
N ASP A 368 17.52 -24.18 -30.38
CA ASP A 368 16.37 -24.42 -31.25
C ASP A 368 15.26 -25.18 -30.50
N LEU A 369 15.07 -24.87 -29.22
CA LEU A 369 14.04 -25.53 -28.41
C LEU A 369 12.63 -25.14 -28.87
N THR A 370 11.74 -26.11 -28.79
CA THR A 370 10.31 -26.01 -29.07
C THR A 370 9.51 -26.43 -27.84
N ALA A 371 8.20 -26.23 -27.87
CA ALA A 371 7.32 -26.65 -26.77
C ALA A 371 7.41 -28.15 -26.47
N GLU A 372 7.67 -28.98 -27.49
CA GLU A 372 7.79 -30.44 -27.37
C GLU A 372 9.08 -30.89 -26.66
N ASP A 373 10.06 -30.00 -26.50
CA ASP A 373 11.30 -30.28 -25.78
C ASP A 373 11.13 -30.15 -24.25
N PHE A 374 9.91 -29.91 -23.77
CA PHE A 374 9.55 -29.80 -22.36
C PHE A 374 8.49 -30.83 -22.01
N ARG A 375 8.64 -31.49 -20.86
CA ARG A 375 7.61 -32.38 -20.30
C ARG A 375 6.93 -31.68 -19.14
N PHE A 376 5.61 -31.76 -19.12
CA PHE A 376 4.77 -31.29 -18.04
C PHE A 376 4.08 -32.51 -17.40
N THR A 377 4.16 -32.64 -16.09
CA THR A 377 3.52 -33.75 -15.36
C THR A 377 2.66 -33.22 -14.22
N ASP A 378 1.53 -33.86 -13.98
CA ASP A 378 0.63 -33.53 -12.87
C ASP A 378 1.14 -34.09 -11.52
N GLU A 379 0.35 -33.91 -10.47
CA GLU A 379 0.61 -34.43 -9.12
C GLU A 379 0.73 -35.97 -9.03
N ASN A 380 0.12 -36.69 -9.99
CA ASN A 380 0.15 -38.15 -10.07
C ASN A 380 1.30 -38.67 -10.94
N GLY A 381 2.06 -37.76 -11.58
CA GLY A 381 3.12 -38.08 -12.53
C GLY A 381 2.61 -38.42 -13.92
N GLU A 382 1.34 -38.16 -14.22
CA GLU A 382 0.77 -38.28 -15.56
C GLU A 382 1.17 -37.08 -16.42
N GLU A 383 1.51 -37.32 -17.68
CA GLU A 383 1.94 -36.28 -18.60
C GLU A 383 0.76 -35.39 -19.00
N ILE A 384 0.91 -34.07 -18.85
CA ILE A 384 -0.09 -33.07 -19.22
C ILE A 384 0.12 -32.73 -20.71
N PRO A 385 -0.82 -33.07 -21.60
CA PRO A 385 -0.66 -32.80 -23.02
C PRO A 385 -0.68 -31.30 -23.33
N LEU A 386 0.01 -30.95 -24.40
CA LEU A 386 0.05 -29.60 -24.96
C LEU A 386 -1.03 -29.41 -26.02
N GLU A 387 -1.79 -28.33 -25.92
CA GLU A 387 -2.75 -27.90 -26.94
C GLU A 387 -2.20 -26.70 -27.72
N GLN A 388 -2.21 -26.79 -29.05
CA GLN A 388 -1.85 -25.65 -29.89
C GLN A 388 -3.03 -24.67 -29.99
N GLY A 389 -2.91 -23.51 -29.35
CA GLY A 389 -3.81 -22.39 -29.55
C GLY A 389 -3.48 -21.59 -30.81
N LEU A 390 -4.35 -20.63 -31.16
CA LEU A 390 -4.20 -19.77 -32.35
C LEU A 390 -2.94 -18.89 -32.33
N GLU A 391 -2.40 -18.55 -31.15
CA GLU A 391 -1.20 -17.70 -30.99
C GLU A 391 -0.15 -18.23 -29.98
N LYS A 392 -0.54 -19.08 -29.02
CA LYS A 392 0.35 -19.65 -27.99
C LYS A 392 -0.01 -21.12 -27.74
N THR A 393 0.98 -21.93 -27.36
CA THR A 393 0.75 -23.30 -26.86
C THR A 393 0.23 -23.22 -25.43
N ARG A 394 -0.76 -24.04 -25.09
CA ARG A 394 -1.38 -24.11 -23.75
C ARG A 394 -1.23 -25.51 -23.17
N LEU A 395 -1.29 -25.61 -21.85
CA LEU A 395 -1.49 -26.90 -21.20
C LEU A 395 -2.97 -27.32 -21.35
N SER A 396 -3.24 -28.62 -21.31
CA SER A 396 -4.60 -29.16 -21.42
C SER A 396 -5.22 -29.44 -20.04
N GLY A 397 -6.52 -29.75 -20.04
CA GLY A 397 -7.26 -30.15 -18.83
C GLY A 397 -7.37 -29.00 -17.82
N ASP A 398 -7.13 -29.29 -16.55
CA ASP A 398 -7.24 -28.33 -15.44
C ASP A 398 -6.21 -27.18 -15.52
N TYR A 399 -5.27 -27.26 -16.45
CA TYR A 399 -4.18 -26.30 -16.66
C TYR A 399 -4.38 -25.40 -17.89
N GLU A 400 -5.57 -25.38 -18.51
CA GLU A 400 -5.87 -24.63 -19.76
C GLU A 400 -5.57 -23.12 -19.71
N LYS A 401 -5.52 -22.56 -18.50
CA LYS A 401 -5.20 -21.15 -18.23
C LYS A 401 -3.70 -20.85 -18.33
N ILE A 402 -2.85 -21.87 -18.36
CA ILE A 402 -1.40 -21.73 -18.48
C ILE A 402 -1.03 -21.76 -19.96
N SER A 403 -0.45 -20.67 -20.44
CA SER A 403 0.16 -20.63 -21.76
C SER A 403 1.67 -20.60 -21.67
N LEU A 404 2.34 -21.20 -22.65
CA LEU A 404 3.78 -21.26 -22.70
C LEU A 404 4.30 -20.73 -24.03
N THR A 405 5.50 -20.15 -23.98
CA THR A 405 6.22 -19.67 -25.15
C THR A 405 7.68 -20.06 -25.02
N VAL A 406 8.22 -20.68 -26.07
CA VAL A 406 9.65 -21.03 -26.12
C VAL A 406 10.34 -20.11 -27.12
N ARG A 407 11.40 -19.43 -26.67
CA ARG A 407 12.24 -18.58 -27.54
C ARG A 407 13.71 -18.88 -27.30
N GLY A 408 14.32 -19.59 -28.26
CA GLY A 408 15.72 -19.98 -28.19
C GLY A 408 15.96 -20.98 -27.05
N ARG A 409 16.49 -20.49 -25.93
CA ARG A 409 16.75 -21.25 -24.70
C ARG A 409 15.81 -20.90 -23.54
N ILE A 410 14.85 -20.01 -23.77
CA ILE A 410 13.98 -19.49 -22.73
C ILE A 410 12.62 -20.19 -22.83
N LEU A 411 12.20 -20.80 -21.72
CA LEU A 411 10.83 -21.21 -21.46
C LEU A 411 10.13 -20.10 -20.69
N SER A 412 9.10 -19.50 -21.27
CA SER A 412 8.23 -18.53 -20.61
C SER A 412 6.89 -19.18 -20.29
N LEU A 413 6.49 -19.19 -19.01
CA LEU A 413 5.19 -19.66 -18.53
C LEU A 413 4.34 -18.46 -18.11
N ASP A 414 3.18 -18.34 -18.73
CA ASP A 414 2.21 -17.27 -18.53
C ASP A 414 0.98 -17.85 -17.83
N PHE A 415 0.86 -17.51 -16.55
CA PHE A 415 -0.24 -17.94 -15.66
C PHE A 415 -1.43 -16.94 -15.69
N GLY A 416 -1.38 -15.91 -16.53
CA GLY A 416 -2.37 -14.82 -16.57
C GLY A 416 -2.04 -13.64 -15.63
N TYR A 417 -0.85 -13.58 -15.04
CA TYR A 417 -0.35 -12.42 -14.30
C TYR A 417 0.27 -11.36 -15.24
N GLN A 418 0.71 -10.23 -14.68
CA GLN A 418 1.25 -9.10 -15.46
C GLN A 418 2.48 -9.47 -16.32
N ASP A 419 3.38 -10.31 -15.79
CA ASP A 419 4.57 -10.77 -16.48
C ASP A 419 4.66 -12.31 -16.43
N PRO A 420 5.06 -12.98 -17.52
CA PRO A 420 5.33 -14.42 -17.50
C PRO A 420 6.58 -14.74 -16.70
N VAL A 421 6.63 -15.93 -16.11
CA VAL A 421 7.81 -16.44 -15.41
C VAL A 421 8.72 -17.13 -16.43
N GLU A 422 10.00 -16.75 -16.46
CA GLU A 422 10.95 -17.23 -17.46
C GLU A 422 12.07 -18.07 -16.85
N PHE A 423 12.40 -19.15 -17.54
CA PHE A 423 13.46 -20.09 -17.18
C PHE A 423 14.39 -20.30 -18.36
N TYR A 424 15.70 -20.34 -18.08
CA TYR A 424 16.72 -20.58 -19.08
C TYR A 424 17.15 -22.05 -19.07
N VAL A 425 17.25 -22.66 -20.25
CA VAL A 425 17.69 -24.05 -20.40
C VAL A 425 19.17 -24.09 -20.70
N GLN A 426 19.90 -24.86 -19.90
CA GLN A 426 21.29 -25.21 -20.15
C GLN A 426 21.55 -26.64 -19.66
N GLU A 427 22.27 -27.46 -20.43
CA GLU A 427 22.61 -28.85 -20.05
C GLU A 427 21.38 -29.72 -19.71
N GLY A 428 20.23 -29.43 -20.34
CA GLY A 428 18.98 -30.14 -20.11
C GLY A 428 18.33 -29.83 -18.76
N ARG A 429 18.70 -28.71 -18.12
CA ARG A 429 18.16 -28.26 -16.84
C ARG A 429 17.56 -26.86 -16.95
N LEU A 430 16.50 -26.61 -16.19
CA LEU A 430 15.92 -25.28 -16.03
C LEU A 430 16.70 -24.48 -14.99
N TYR A 431 17.05 -23.25 -15.32
CA TYR A 431 17.66 -22.29 -14.41
C TYR A 431 16.80 -21.04 -14.31
N TYR A 432 16.68 -20.51 -13.11
CA TYR A 432 16.16 -19.17 -12.91
C TYR A 432 17.26 -18.15 -13.23
N VAL A 433 16.94 -17.13 -14.02
CA VAL A 433 17.90 -16.08 -14.37
C VAL A 433 17.72 -14.91 -13.41
N ASP A 434 18.74 -14.63 -12.60
CA ASP A 434 18.73 -13.46 -11.73
C ASP A 434 18.94 -12.16 -12.52
N PHE A 435 18.85 -11.02 -11.83
CA PHE A 435 19.02 -9.70 -12.44
C PHE A 435 20.41 -9.46 -13.05
N ASN A 436 21.43 -10.17 -12.57
CA ASN A 436 22.80 -10.08 -13.08
C ASN A 436 23.03 -10.99 -14.30
N GLY A 437 22.02 -11.79 -14.69
CA GLY A 437 22.14 -12.79 -15.74
C GLY A 437 22.78 -14.09 -15.27
N SER A 438 22.91 -14.31 -13.96
CA SER A 438 23.41 -15.55 -13.38
C SER A 438 22.31 -16.62 -13.44
N LEU A 439 22.74 -17.85 -13.69
CA LEU A 439 21.86 -19.02 -13.69
C LEU A 439 21.81 -19.59 -12.28
N LEU A 440 20.61 -19.64 -11.70
CA LEU A 440 20.35 -20.17 -10.37
C LEU A 440 19.56 -21.46 -10.47
N ASP A 441 20.04 -22.51 -9.77
CA ASP A 441 19.34 -23.80 -9.63
C ASP A 441 18.09 -23.74 -8.75
N ARG A 442 17.85 -22.58 -8.12
CA ARG A 442 16.72 -22.33 -7.23
C ARG A 442 16.17 -20.94 -7.41
N ILE A 443 14.85 -20.79 -7.30
CA ILE A 443 14.20 -19.48 -7.22
C ILE A 443 14.49 -18.90 -5.83
N PRO A 444 15.06 -17.69 -5.71
CA PRO A 444 15.25 -17.04 -4.42
C PRO A 444 13.91 -16.87 -3.70
N GLN A 445 13.70 -17.60 -2.62
CA GLN A 445 12.55 -17.45 -1.75
C GLN A 445 12.96 -16.62 -0.52
N PRO A 446 12.12 -15.71 -0.02
CA PRO A 446 12.38 -15.06 1.25
C PRO A 446 12.41 -16.12 2.36
N ILE A 447 13.58 -16.35 2.94
CA ILE A 447 13.75 -17.28 4.07
C ILE A 447 13.26 -16.57 5.31
N MET A 448 11.98 -16.74 5.66
CA MET A 448 11.49 -16.35 6.99
C MET A 448 12.00 -17.36 8.00
N LYS A 449 13.16 -17.11 8.61
CA LYS A 449 13.59 -17.87 9.78
C LYS A 449 12.65 -17.56 10.93
N GLY A 450 11.86 -18.55 11.33
CA GLY A 450 11.08 -18.48 12.54
C GLY A 450 11.98 -18.40 13.77
N TRP A 451 11.40 -18.03 14.91
CA TRP A 451 12.08 -18.08 16.21
C TRP A 451 12.50 -19.50 16.62
N GLU A 452 12.10 -20.52 15.87
CA GLU A 452 12.44 -21.92 16.08
C GLU A 452 13.89 -22.24 15.66
N ASP A 453 14.52 -21.37 14.87
CA ASP A 453 15.89 -21.55 14.33
C ASP A 453 16.95 -20.60 14.97
N LEU A 454 16.63 -19.94 16.08
CA LEU A 454 17.53 -19.12 16.91
C LEU A 454 17.71 -19.75 18.29
#